data_AF-A0A367EXA1-F1
#
_entry.id   AF-A0A367EXA1-F1
#
_cell.length_a   1.000
_cell.length_b   1.000
_cell.length_c   1.000
_cell.angle_alpha   90.00
_cell.angle_beta   90.00
_cell.angle_gamma   90.00
#
_symmetry.space_group_name_H-M   'P 1'
#
loop_
_entity.id
_entity.type
_entity.pdbx_description
1 polymer ?
#
loop_
_entity_poly.entity_id
_entity_poly.type
_entity_poly.pdbx_seq_one_letter_code
_entity_poly.pdbx_strand_id
1 'polypeptide(L)' 'MTQERTVLMHELIATGAGDAYHVREDCWGLHAGRSGGEAQGYDLHGFLKFGTAEQARAAGYRPCGVCAVGSVR' A
#
# COMPACT_ATOMS: atom_id res chain seq x y z
N MET A 1 -31.30 11.15 -8.42
CA MET A 1 -30.42 11.00 -7.24
C MET A 1 -29.83 9.61 -7.33
N THR A 2 -28.70 9.49 -8.04
CA THR A 2 -28.10 8.19 -8.35
C THR A 2 -27.30 7.77 -7.13
N GLN A 3 -27.75 6.71 -6.46
CA GLN A 3 -27.06 6.12 -5.32
C GLN A 3 -25.65 5.73 -5.75
N GLU A 4 -24.67 6.46 -5.25
CA GLU A 4 -23.25 6.21 -5.42
C GLU A 4 -22.98 4.88 -4.73
N ARG A 5 -22.85 3.81 -5.53
CA ARG A 5 -22.35 2.53 -5.06
C ARG A 5 -20.98 2.79 -4.45
N THR A 6 -20.91 2.83 -3.13
CA THR A 6 -19.68 2.71 -2.36
C THR A 6 -19.08 1.35 -2.71
N VAL A 7 -18.34 1.29 -3.81
CA VAL A 7 -17.46 0.18 -4.08
C VAL A 7 -16.46 0.22 -2.93
N LEU A 8 -16.47 -0.81 -2.08
CA LEU A 8 -15.40 -1.09 -1.13
C LEU A 8 -14.14 -1.40 -1.96
N MET A 9 -13.58 -0.37 -2.59
CA MET A 9 -12.29 -0.42 -3.25
C MET A 9 -11.28 -0.57 -2.12
N HIS A 10 -10.74 -1.76 -1.96
CA HIS A 10 -9.63 -1.98 -1.06
C HIS A 10 -8.42 -1.29 -1.69
N GLU A 11 -8.27 0.00 -1.40
CA GLU A 11 -7.17 0.81 -1.90
C GLU A 11 -5.86 0.20 -1.39
N LEU A 12 -5.03 -0.28 -2.31
CA LEU A 12 -3.70 -0.76 -1.96
C LEU A 12 -2.78 0.43 -1.83
N ILE A 13 -2.10 0.51 -0.69
CA ILE A 13 -1.22 1.62 -0.33
C ILE A 13 0.22 1.21 -0.59
N ALA A 14 0.98 2.01 -1.31
CA ALA A 14 2.44 1.87 -1.39
C ALA A 14 3.11 3.19 -1.04
N THR A 15 4.36 3.13 -0.58
CA THR A 15 5.20 4.31 -0.47
C THR A 15 5.98 4.49 -1.78
N GLY A 16 6.12 5.73 -2.25
CA GLY A 16 6.86 5.99 -3.50
C GLY A 16 8.33 5.57 -3.49
N ALA A 17 8.90 5.29 -2.31
CA ALA A 17 10.27 4.78 -2.15
C ALA A 17 10.35 3.27 -1.85
N GLY A 18 9.22 2.57 -1.73
CA GLY A 18 9.18 1.16 -1.37
C GLY A 18 8.83 0.26 -2.55
N ASP A 19 9.30 -0.98 -2.53
CA ASP A 19 8.93 -1.98 -3.53
C ASP A 19 7.59 -2.68 -3.23
N ALA A 20 6.92 -2.33 -2.13
CA ALA A 20 5.81 -3.11 -1.58
C ALA A 20 4.47 -2.34 -1.53
N TYR A 21 3.38 -3.01 -1.89
CA TYR A 21 2.00 -2.54 -1.66
C TYR A 21 1.36 -3.24 -0.47
N HIS A 22 0.48 -2.50 0.22
CA HIS A 22 -0.14 -2.85 1.48
C HIS A 22 -1.66 -2.79 1.34
N VAL A 23 -2.38 -3.66 2.04
CA VAL A 23 -3.86 -3.69 2.01
C VAL A 23 -4.51 -2.82 3.09
N ARG A 24 -3.71 -2.29 4.03
CA ARG A 24 -4.15 -1.49 5.18
C ARG A 24 -3.09 -0.45 5.52
N GLU A 25 -3.52 0.74 5.95
CA GLU A 25 -2.63 1.82 6.41
C GLU A 25 -1.97 1.51 7.74
N ASP A 26 -2.57 0.64 8.56
CA ASP A 26 -2.03 0.25 9.86
C ASP A 26 -1.13 -1.00 9.79
N CYS A 27 -0.54 -1.26 8.62
CA CYS A 27 0.42 -2.36 8.48
C CYS A 27 1.73 -1.97 9.16
N TRP A 28 2.22 -2.80 10.09
CA TRP A 28 3.52 -2.60 10.73
C TRP A 28 4.67 -2.41 9.71
N GLY A 29 4.66 -3.15 8.60
CA GLY A 29 5.65 -2.98 7.54
C GLY A 29 5.58 -1.63 6.84
N LEU A 30 4.37 -1.05 6.71
CA LEU A 30 4.18 0.30 6.16
C LEU A 30 4.73 1.36 7.13
N HIS A 31 4.41 1.22 8.42
CA HIS A 31 4.93 2.11 9.47
C HIS A 31 6.46 2.05 9.56
N ALA A 32 7.05 0.85 9.54
CA ALA A 32 8.50 0.69 9.53
C ALA A 32 9.16 1.34 8.30
N GLY A 33 8.54 1.19 7.12
CA GLY A 33 8.99 1.88 5.90
C GLY A 33 8.92 3.41 6.01
N ARG A 34 7.87 3.94 6.65
CA ARG A 34 7.74 5.39 6.92
C ARG A 34 8.86 5.89 7.83
N SER A 35 9.01 5.29 9.00
CA SER A 35 10.02 5.69 9.98
C SER A 35 11.45 5.52 9.45
N GLY A 36 11.69 4.47 8.65
CA GLY A 36 12.98 4.28 7.98
C GLY A 36 13.27 5.32 6.92
N GLY A 37 12.26 5.75 6.15
CA GLY A 37 12.40 6.83 5.16
C GLY A 37 12.69 8.19 5.82
N GLU A 38 11.93 8.52 6.87
CA GLU A 38 12.13 9.73 7.69
C GLU A 38 13.54 9.78 8.29
N ALA A 39 14.00 8.68 8.89
CA ALA A 39 15.33 8.59 9.51
C ALA A 39 16.47 8.77 8.49
N GLN A 40 16.25 8.38 7.23
CA GLN A 40 17.23 8.53 6.14
C GLN A 40 17.10 9.87 5.40
N GLY A 41 16.11 10.70 5.74
CA GLY A 41 15.87 11.99 5.06
C GLY A 41 15.32 11.85 3.64
N TYR A 42 14.74 10.70 3.29
CA TYR A 42 14.05 10.53 2.01
C TYR A 42 12.64 11.10 2.11
N ASP A 43 12.27 11.94 1.14
CA ASP A 43 10.87 12.29 0.94
C ASP A 43 10.15 11.06 0.38
N LEU A 44 9.40 10.38 1.24
CA LEU A 44 8.48 9.34 0.80
C LEU A 44 7.41 10.04 -0.02
N HIS A 45 7.56 10.07 -1.35
CA HIS A 45 6.76 10.76 -2.38
C HIS A 45 5.22 10.54 -2.32
N GLY A 46 4.60 10.74 -1.16
CA GLY A 46 3.21 10.42 -0.86
C GLY A 46 2.90 8.92 -0.83
N PHE A 47 1.66 8.63 -0.44
CA PHE A 47 1.06 7.30 -0.63
C PHE A 47 0.57 7.18 -2.06
N LEU A 48 1.05 6.15 -2.75
CA LEU A 48 0.46 5.69 -3.99
C LEU A 48 -0.71 4.79 -3.65
N LYS A 49 -1.84 5.01 -4.32
CA LYS A 49 -3.04 4.20 -4.19
C LYS A 49 -3.29 3.43 -5.47
N PHE A 50 -3.45 2.13 -5.37
CA PHE A 50 -3.85 1.26 -6.49
C PHE A 50 -5.23 0.67 -6.21
N GLY A 51 -6.05 0.55 -7.25
CA GLY A 51 -7.38 -0.06 -7.16
C GLY A 51 -7.35 -1.58 -7.11
N THR A 52 -6.29 -2.20 -7.66
CA THR A 52 -6.11 -3.67 -7.67
C THR A 52 -4.65 -4.10 -7.50
N ALA A 53 -4.45 -5.35 -7.08
CA ALA A 53 -3.12 -5.95 -6.96
C ALA A 53 -2.41 -6.09 -8.32
N GLU A 54 -3.17 -6.29 -9.41
CA GLU A 54 -2.62 -6.33 -10.76
C GLU A 54 -2.04 -4.99 -11.18
N GLN A 55 -2.73 -3.88 -10.89
CA GLN A 55 -2.23 -2.53 -11.14
C GLN A 55 -0.94 -2.25 -10.36
N ALA A 56 -0.90 -2.62 -9.08
CA ALA A 56 0.29 -2.46 -8.25
C ALA A 56 1.47 -3.29 -8.78
N ARG A 57 1.23 -4.54 -9.18
CA ARG A 57 2.24 -5.42 -9.79
C ARG A 57 2.75 -4.90 -11.13
N ALA A 58 1.85 -4.39 -11.98
CA ALA A 58 2.22 -3.78 -13.26
C ALA A 58 3.06 -2.51 -13.08
N ALA A 59 2.84 -1.77 -12.00
CA ALA A 59 3.66 -0.63 -11.60
C ALA A 59 4.98 -1.03 -10.91
N GLY A 60 5.29 -2.33 -10.81
CA GLY A 60 6.53 -2.85 -10.24
C GLY A 60 6.48 -3.17 -8.74
N TYR A 61 5.35 -2.96 -8.08
CA TYR A 61 5.21 -3.21 -6.64
C TYR A 61 4.88 -4.67 -6.35
N ARG A 62 5.52 -5.21 -5.31
CA ARG A 62 5.31 -6.56 -4.78
C ARG A 62 4.35 -6.51 -3.60
N PRO A 63 3.61 -7.59 -3.29
CA PRO A 63 2.79 -7.61 -2.09
C PRO A 63 3.68 -7.52 -0.84
N CYS A 64 3.28 -6.69 0.13
CA CYS A 64 3.92 -6.69 1.43
C CYS A 64 3.79 -8.07 2.08
N GLY A 65 4.90 -8.67 2.51
CA GLY A 65 4.91 -9.99 3.15
C GLY A 65 4.02 -10.05 4.40
N VAL A 66 3.98 -8.99 5.21
CA VAL A 66 3.11 -8.92 6.39
C VAL A 66 1.62 -8.91 5.99
N CYS A 67 1.29 -8.13 4.96
CA CYS A 67 -0.08 -8.04 4.43
C CYS A 67 -0.53 -9.34 3.76
N ALA A 68 0.37 -9.98 3.00
CA ALA A 68 0.10 -11.21 2.28
C ALA A 68 -0.06 -12.42 3.22
N VAL A 69 0.76 -12.48 4.28
CA VAL A 69 0.70 -13.56 5.27
C VAL A 69 -0.53 -13.44 6.15
N GLY A 70 -0.95 -12.22 6.52
CA GLY A 70 -2.17 -11.97 7.32
C GLY A 70 -3.50 -12.21 6.59
N SER A 71 -3.47 -12.62 5.31
CA SER A 71 -4.66 -12.99 4.53
C SER A 71 -4.82 -14.51 4.35
N VAL A 72 -3.90 -15.31 4.90
CA VAL A 72 -4.01 -16.77 4.98
C VAL A 72 -4.69 -17.10 6.30
N ARG A 73 -5.87 -17.71 6.20
CA ARG A 73 -6.62 -18.30 7.30
C ARG A 73 -5.82 -19.37 8.03
#